data_AF-A0A7S3BWG8-F1
#
_entry.id   AF-A0A7S3BWG8-F1
#
_cell.length_a   1.000
_cell.length_b   1.000
_cell.length_c   1.000
_cell.angle_alpha   90.00
_cell.angle_beta   90.00
_cell.angle_gamma   90.00
#
_symmetry.space_group_name_H-M   'P 1'
#
loop_
_entity.id
_entity.type
_entity.pdbx_description
1 polymer ?
#
loop_
_entity_poly.entity_id
_entity_poly.type
_entity_poly.pdbx_seq_one_letter_code
_entity_poly.pdbx_strand_id
1 'polypeptide(L)'
;AQSAQTPQLKNGSEVGGATERPYTGDSSVAVHGGEHKCRPRVADAMCTPIVQTATYTFVDTDELIAYQEGTYGSYEYGRYGNPTSRAVELKLAELEKGEDALLSSSGMNAATTMLLALVPAGGHIVTTTDCYRRTRQFIQTMLPKMGITATVLDPADLEGLEKALEEHDVSLYFSESPTNPYLRCI
;
A
#
# COMPACT_ATOMS: atom_id res chain seq x y z
N ALA A 1 16.58 -7.60 -4.89
CA ALA A 1 15.14 -7.37 -4.65
C ALA A 1 14.60 -6.69 -5.90
N GLN A 2 14.00 -7.47 -6.80
CA GLN A 2 13.44 -6.93 -8.04
C GLN A 2 12.18 -6.12 -7.68
N SER A 3 12.08 -4.93 -8.24
CA SER A 3 10.91 -4.06 -8.12
C SER A 3 9.65 -4.83 -8.53
N ALA A 4 8.67 -4.91 -7.64
CA ALA A 4 7.36 -5.42 -7.98
C ALA A 4 6.70 -4.43 -8.96
N GLN A 5 6.94 -4.60 -10.25
CA GLN A 5 6.12 -3.97 -11.27
C GLN A 5 4.79 -4.72 -11.29
N THR A 6 3.70 -3.98 -11.12
CA THR A 6 2.34 -4.51 -11.27
C THR A 6 2.23 -5.18 -12.65
N PRO A 7 1.97 -6.50 -12.74
CA PRO A 7 1.96 -7.19 -14.02
C PRO A 7 0.79 -6.72 -14.89
N GLN A 8 1.06 -6.40 -16.16
CA GLN A 8 0.00 -6.11 -17.14
C GLN A 8 -0.71 -7.41 -17.57
N LEU A 9 -1.86 -7.69 -16.96
CA LEU A 9 -2.68 -8.86 -17.29
C LEU A 9 -3.20 -8.75 -18.73
N LYS A 10 -2.83 -9.68 -19.62
CA LYS A 10 -3.28 -9.68 -21.03
C LYS A 10 -4.67 -10.30 -21.26
N ASN A 11 -5.25 -10.98 -20.27
CA ASN A 11 -6.51 -11.73 -20.44
C ASN A 11 -7.78 -11.00 -19.98
N GLY A 12 -7.83 -9.67 -20.19
CA GLY A 12 -9.05 -8.88 -20.01
C GLY A 12 -8.75 -7.42 -19.77
N SER A 13 -8.75 -6.65 -20.87
CA SER A 13 -8.36 -5.23 -20.96
C SER A 13 -6.93 -4.93 -20.54
N GLU A 14 -6.26 -4.07 -21.31
CA GLU A 14 -5.07 -3.37 -20.83
C GLU A 14 -5.31 -2.93 -19.38
N VAL A 15 -4.45 -3.32 -18.45
CA VAL A 15 -4.33 -2.55 -17.20
C VAL A 15 -3.70 -1.24 -17.66
N GLY A 16 -4.54 -0.35 -18.18
CA GLY A 16 -4.13 0.93 -18.70
C GLY A 16 -3.28 1.59 -17.63
N GLY A 17 -2.06 1.98 -18.02
CA GLY A 17 -1.26 2.88 -17.20
C GLY A 17 -2.16 4.04 -16.76
N ALA A 18 -2.02 4.45 -15.51
CA ALA A 18 -2.85 5.38 -14.74
C ALA A 18 -3.23 6.70 -15.45
N THR A 19 -4.01 6.68 -16.53
CA THR A 19 -4.19 7.85 -17.41
C THR A 19 -5.63 8.20 -17.75
N GLU A 20 -6.59 7.28 -17.56
CA GLU A 20 -8.00 7.63 -17.57
C GLU A 20 -8.64 7.22 -16.25
N ARG A 21 -8.94 8.20 -15.40
CA ARG A 21 -9.89 8.05 -14.29
C ARG A 21 -11.28 8.30 -14.88
N PRO A 22 -12.04 7.25 -15.21
CA PRO A 22 -13.29 7.41 -15.96
C PRO A 22 -14.39 8.06 -15.12
N TYR A 23 -14.21 8.08 -13.79
CA TYR A 23 -15.12 8.70 -12.84
C TYR A 23 -14.42 9.88 -12.17
N THR A 24 -15.09 11.03 -12.11
CA THR A 24 -14.51 12.27 -11.57
C THR A 24 -14.99 12.61 -10.16
N GLY A 25 -16.05 11.96 -9.66
CA GLY A 25 -16.59 12.18 -8.33
C GLY A 25 -16.26 11.03 -7.39
N ASP A 26 -15.79 11.33 -6.17
CA ASP A 26 -15.39 10.33 -5.16
C ASP A 26 -16.50 9.32 -4.87
N SER A 27 -17.76 9.74 -4.85
CA SER A 27 -18.90 8.83 -4.68
C SER A 27 -19.07 7.85 -5.84
N SER A 28 -18.80 8.27 -7.08
CA SER A 28 -18.83 7.39 -8.24
C SER A 28 -17.63 6.46 -8.27
N VAL A 29 -16.45 6.95 -7.88
CA VAL A 29 -15.23 6.13 -7.73
C VAL A 29 -15.44 5.06 -6.65
N ALA A 30 -16.04 5.41 -5.51
CA ALA A 30 -16.32 4.45 -4.44
C ALA A 30 -17.21 3.29 -4.92
N VAL A 31 -18.13 3.55 -5.85
CA VAL A 31 -19.02 2.52 -6.42
C VAL A 31 -18.34 1.75 -7.56
N HIS A 32 -17.59 2.42 -8.45
CA HIS A 32 -17.17 1.83 -9.74
C HIS A 32 -15.66 1.73 -9.97
N GLY A 33 -14.85 2.46 -9.20
CA GLY A 33 -13.39 2.50 -9.32
C GLY A 33 -12.79 1.12 -9.14
N GLY A 34 -11.74 0.80 -9.91
CA GLY A 34 -11.09 -0.51 -9.84
C GLY A 34 -11.91 -1.72 -10.31
N GLU A 35 -13.15 -1.55 -10.80
CA GLU A 35 -14.00 -2.67 -11.23
C GLU A 35 -14.07 -2.81 -12.76
N HIS A 36 -14.83 -1.97 -13.46
CA HIS A 36 -15.33 -2.26 -14.81
C HIS A 36 -14.25 -2.48 -15.89
N LYS A 37 -13.11 -1.78 -15.80
CA LYS A 37 -11.97 -1.91 -16.71
C LYS A 37 -10.81 -2.75 -16.15
N CYS A 38 -10.83 -3.08 -14.86
CA CYS A 38 -9.64 -3.58 -14.15
C CYS A 38 -9.82 -5.00 -13.57
N ARG A 39 -11.05 -5.51 -13.52
CA ARG A 39 -11.33 -6.86 -13.02
C ARG A 39 -11.39 -7.89 -14.17
N PRO A 40 -11.12 -9.17 -13.89
CA PRO A 40 -11.38 -10.24 -14.84
C PRO A 40 -12.85 -10.25 -15.29
N ARG A 41 -13.07 -10.35 -16.60
CA ARG A 41 -14.40 -10.58 -17.17
C ARG A 41 -14.74 -12.06 -17.07
N VAL A 42 -15.62 -12.42 -16.13
CA VAL A 42 -16.15 -13.77 -15.97
C VAL A 42 -17.62 -13.74 -16.38
N ALA A 43 -17.91 -14.28 -17.56
CA ALA A 43 -19.20 -14.12 -18.23
C ALA A 43 -19.62 -12.62 -18.25
N ASP A 44 -20.90 -12.34 -17.98
CA ASP A 44 -21.45 -10.99 -17.90
C ASP A 44 -21.73 -10.55 -16.45
N ALA A 45 -20.99 -11.12 -15.48
CA ALA A 45 -21.19 -10.82 -14.07
C ALA A 45 -20.97 -9.31 -13.80
N MET A 46 -21.93 -8.67 -13.14
CA MET A 46 -21.87 -7.24 -12.78
C MET A 46 -20.87 -6.96 -11.66
N CYS A 47 -20.92 -7.75 -10.59
CA CYS A 47 -20.04 -7.61 -9.42
C CYS A 47 -18.67 -8.25 -9.68
N THR A 48 -17.66 -7.77 -8.95
CA THR A 48 -16.34 -8.41 -8.93
C THR A 48 -16.43 -9.85 -8.38
N PRO A 49 -16.03 -10.87 -9.16
CA PRO A 49 -16.04 -12.26 -8.69
C PRO A 49 -15.06 -12.48 -7.53
N ILE A 50 -15.41 -13.41 -6.64
CA ILE A 50 -14.53 -13.85 -5.56
C ILE A 50 -13.64 -14.98 -6.10
N VAL A 51 -12.34 -14.71 -6.24
CA VAL A 51 -11.34 -15.68 -6.67
C VAL A 51 -10.64 -16.25 -5.43
N GLN A 52 -11.24 -17.28 -4.85
CA GLN A 52 -10.75 -17.92 -3.62
C GLN A 52 -9.80 -19.08 -3.95
N THR A 53 -8.60 -18.75 -4.40
CA THR A 53 -7.53 -19.72 -4.69
C THR A 53 -6.22 -19.30 -4.04
N ALA A 54 -5.35 -20.27 -3.77
CA ALA A 54 -3.98 -20.04 -3.31
C ALA A 54 -2.98 -19.99 -4.47
N THR A 55 -3.17 -20.79 -5.52
CA THR A 55 -2.25 -20.93 -6.66
C THR A 55 -2.99 -20.70 -7.97
N TYR A 56 -2.24 -20.28 -8.97
CA TYR A 56 -2.73 -20.06 -10.34
C TYR A 56 -1.94 -20.94 -11.30
N THR A 57 -2.60 -21.39 -12.36
CA THR A 57 -2.02 -22.26 -13.38
C THR A 57 -1.57 -21.46 -14.58
N PHE A 58 -0.50 -21.89 -15.23
CA PHE A 58 -0.09 -21.45 -16.56
C PHE A 58 -0.55 -22.50 -17.59
N VAL A 59 -0.84 -22.09 -18.82
CA VAL A 59 -1.29 -23.03 -19.86
C VAL A 59 -0.18 -24.01 -20.23
N ASP A 60 1.05 -23.52 -20.32
CA ASP A 60 2.24 -24.31 -20.61
C ASP A 60 3.50 -23.73 -19.95
N THR A 61 4.65 -24.34 -20.22
CA THR A 61 5.95 -23.90 -19.68
C THR A 61 6.44 -22.60 -20.32
N ASP A 62 6.06 -22.32 -21.57
CA ASP A 62 6.47 -21.10 -22.26
C ASP A 62 5.80 -19.87 -21.63
N GLU A 63 4.53 -19.96 -21.24
CA GLU A 63 3.83 -18.92 -20.49
C GLU A 63 4.45 -18.67 -19.10
N LEU A 64 4.87 -19.73 -18.41
CA LEU A 64 5.59 -19.61 -17.14
C LEU A 64 6.94 -18.89 -17.33
N ILE A 65 7.70 -19.23 -18.36
CA ILE A 65 8.96 -18.55 -18.69
C ILE A 65 8.69 -17.07 -18.96
N ALA A 66 7.69 -16.75 -19.78
CA ALA A 66 7.31 -15.37 -20.08
C ALA A 66 6.88 -14.58 -18.82
N TYR A 67 6.19 -15.22 -17.87
CA TYR A 67 5.85 -14.61 -16.58
C TYR A 67 7.10 -14.29 -15.76
N GLN A 68 8.02 -15.24 -15.62
CA GLN A 68 9.27 -15.06 -14.88
C GLN A 68 10.18 -13.99 -15.50
N GLU A 69 10.13 -13.83 -16.83
CA GLU A 69 10.84 -12.78 -17.57
C GLU A 69 10.11 -11.41 -17.54
N GLY A 70 8.91 -11.33 -16.96
CA GLY A 70 8.12 -10.10 -16.88
C GLY A 70 7.47 -9.67 -18.19
N THR A 71 7.44 -10.54 -19.20
CA THR A 71 6.81 -10.27 -20.50
C THR A 71 5.36 -10.72 -20.58
N TYR A 72 4.88 -11.40 -19.54
CA TYR A 72 3.50 -11.84 -19.36
C TYR A 72 2.98 -11.49 -17.96
N GLY A 73 1.86 -10.75 -17.89
CA GLY A 73 1.22 -10.46 -16.61
C GLY A 73 0.25 -11.57 -16.21
N SER A 74 0.45 -12.10 -15.00
CA SER A 74 -0.40 -13.10 -14.38
C SER A 74 -0.31 -13.00 -12.86
N TYR A 75 -1.05 -13.88 -12.19
CA TYR A 75 -0.85 -14.21 -10.79
C TYR A 75 -0.17 -15.59 -10.72
N GLU A 76 0.70 -15.80 -9.74
CA GLU A 76 1.34 -17.10 -9.49
C GLU A 76 0.86 -17.69 -8.17
N TYR A 77 0.92 -16.89 -7.11
CA TYR A 77 0.55 -17.28 -5.76
C TYR A 77 -0.24 -16.16 -5.07
N GLY A 78 -1.34 -16.53 -4.39
CA GLY A 78 -2.30 -15.61 -3.79
C GLY A 78 -1.70 -14.67 -2.73
N ARG A 79 -0.52 -15.00 -2.19
CA ARG A 79 0.24 -14.11 -1.30
C ARG A 79 0.79 -12.87 -2.03
N TYR A 80 1.14 -13.01 -3.30
CA TYR A 80 1.77 -11.93 -4.09
C TYR A 80 0.74 -11.09 -4.85
N GLY A 81 -0.43 -11.66 -5.11
CA GLY A 81 -1.54 -10.95 -5.73
C GLY A 81 -2.76 -11.83 -5.91
N ASN A 82 -3.93 -11.18 -5.97
CA ASN A 82 -5.21 -11.81 -6.22
C ASN A 82 -6.11 -10.82 -6.97
N PRO A 83 -6.85 -11.24 -8.02
CA PRO A 83 -7.67 -10.32 -8.81
C PRO A 83 -8.81 -9.68 -8.01
N THR A 84 -9.36 -10.36 -7.01
CA THR A 84 -10.37 -9.79 -6.11
C THR A 84 -9.75 -8.70 -5.23
N SER A 85 -8.57 -8.94 -4.65
CA SER A 85 -7.86 -7.92 -3.86
C SER A 85 -7.39 -6.75 -4.73
N ARG A 86 -6.93 -7.02 -5.96
CA ARG A 86 -6.42 -6.00 -6.88
C ARG A 86 -7.49 -4.97 -7.25
N ALA A 87 -8.74 -5.38 -7.39
CA ALA A 87 -9.85 -4.46 -7.62
C ALA A 87 -10.02 -3.45 -6.47
N VAL A 88 -9.84 -3.89 -5.21
CA VAL A 88 -9.89 -3.01 -4.03
C VAL A 88 -8.69 -2.06 -3.99
N GLU A 89 -7.49 -2.56 -4.27
CA GLU A 89 -6.27 -1.75 -4.35
C GLU A 89 -6.41 -0.62 -5.36
N LEU A 90 -6.84 -0.92 -6.58
CA LEU A 90 -7.03 0.08 -7.62
C LEU A 90 -8.13 1.10 -7.24
N LYS A 91 -9.20 0.67 -6.59
CA LYS A 91 -10.25 1.57 -6.06
C LYS A 91 -9.69 2.53 -5.01
N LEU A 92 -8.89 2.03 -4.07
CA LEU A 92 -8.24 2.85 -3.04
C LEU A 92 -7.25 3.85 -3.66
N ALA A 93 -6.44 3.41 -4.62
CA ALA A 93 -5.51 4.29 -5.33
C ALA A 93 -6.24 5.42 -6.07
N GLU A 94 -7.37 5.12 -6.71
CA GLU A 94 -8.18 6.13 -7.40
C GLU A 94 -8.81 7.15 -6.43
N LEU A 95 -9.35 6.69 -5.30
CA LEU A 95 -9.93 7.54 -4.25
C LEU A 95 -8.90 8.47 -3.61
N GLU A 96 -7.75 7.92 -3.22
CA GLU A 96 -6.66 8.67 -2.59
C GLU A 96 -5.80 9.43 -3.61
N LYS A 97 -6.11 9.30 -4.89
CA LYS A 97 -5.39 9.90 -6.02
C LYS A 97 -3.91 9.46 -6.08
N GLY A 98 -3.58 8.33 -5.44
CA GLY A 98 -2.26 7.71 -5.47
C GLY A 98 -1.97 6.97 -6.78
N GLU A 99 -0.70 6.60 -6.98
CA GLU A 99 -0.26 5.84 -8.16
C GLU A 99 -0.69 4.36 -8.08
N ASP A 100 -0.62 3.78 -6.88
CA ASP A 100 -1.03 2.41 -6.60
C ASP A 100 -1.40 2.27 -5.10
N ALA A 101 -1.99 1.15 -4.70
CA ALA A 101 -2.24 0.81 -3.31
C ALA A 101 -1.93 -0.68 -3.05
N LEU A 102 -1.63 -1.01 -1.79
CA LEU A 102 -1.42 -2.38 -1.34
C LEU A 102 -2.41 -2.69 -0.21
N LEU A 103 -3.22 -3.73 -0.40
CA LEU A 103 -4.18 -4.16 0.61
C LEU A 103 -3.48 -5.06 1.65
N SER A 104 -3.68 -4.74 2.93
CA SER A 104 -3.02 -5.42 4.04
C SER A 104 -4.02 -6.18 4.93
N SER A 105 -3.53 -7.16 5.69
CA SER A 105 -4.37 -7.98 6.59
C SER A 105 -4.98 -7.18 7.75
N SER A 106 -4.38 -6.05 8.12
CA SER A 106 -4.87 -5.11 9.13
C SER A 106 -4.19 -3.76 9.00
N GLY A 107 -4.75 -2.70 9.62
CA GLY A 107 -4.08 -1.39 9.70
C GLY A 107 -2.71 -1.44 10.36
N MET A 108 -2.53 -2.28 11.39
CA MET A 108 -1.21 -2.49 12.00
C MET A 108 -0.23 -3.17 11.05
N ASN A 109 -0.68 -4.12 10.22
CA ASN A 109 0.22 -4.75 9.23
C ASN A 109 0.62 -3.77 8.13
N ALA A 110 -0.27 -2.86 7.71
CA ALA A 110 0.08 -1.77 6.80
C ALA A 110 1.15 -0.86 7.41
N ALA A 111 0.92 -0.36 8.63
CA ALA A 111 1.86 0.53 9.32
C ALA A 111 3.22 -0.13 9.58
N THR A 112 3.26 -1.36 10.11
CA THR A 112 4.53 -2.03 10.41
C THR A 112 5.29 -2.43 9.15
N THR A 113 4.60 -2.89 8.10
CA THR A 113 5.25 -3.21 6.82
C THR A 113 5.86 -1.96 6.20
N MET A 114 5.15 -0.83 6.20
CA MET A 114 5.66 0.46 5.72
C MET A 114 6.91 0.90 6.50
N LEU A 115 6.84 0.89 7.85
CA LEU A 115 7.99 1.28 8.69
C LEU A 115 9.21 0.38 8.44
N LEU A 116 9.02 -0.93 8.34
CA LEU A 116 10.10 -1.89 8.11
C LEU A 116 10.68 -1.82 6.69
N ALA A 117 9.89 -1.40 5.71
CA ALA A 117 10.32 -1.28 4.32
C ALA A 117 11.07 0.03 4.05
N LEU A 118 10.65 1.13 4.68
CA LEU A 118 11.16 2.47 4.39
C LEU A 118 12.27 2.93 5.34
N VAL A 119 12.29 2.44 6.59
CA VAL A 119 13.27 2.88 7.59
C VAL A 119 14.41 1.86 7.67
N PRO A 120 15.63 2.23 7.28
CA PRO A 120 16.77 1.30 7.31
C PRO A 120 17.15 0.94 8.75
N ALA A 121 17.83 -0.19 8.92
CA ALA A 121 18.45 -0.52 10.20
C ALA A 121 19.43 0.59 10.63
N GLY A 122 19.34 1.03 11.88
CA GLY A 122 20.10 2.20 12.35
C GLY A 122 19.48 3.57 12.02
N GLY A 123 18.36 3.62 11.29
CA GLY A 123 17.70 4.85 10.89
C GLY A 123 17.01 5.60 12.04
N HIS A 124 16.50 6.79 11.75
CA HIS A 124 15.80 7.64 12.71
C HIS A 124 14.40 8.01 12.22
N ILE A 125 13.40 7.92 13.10
CA ILE A 125 12.00 8.27 12.83
C ILE A 125 11.59 9.45 13.70
N VAL A 126 10.81 10.37 13.15
CA VAL A 126 10.10 11.38 13.95
C VAL A 126 8.62 11.03 13.99
N THR A 127 8.00 11.07 15.17
CA THR A 127 6.56 10.84 15.33
C THR A 127 5.98 11.73 16.41
N THR A 128 4.66 11.71 16.58
CA THR A 128 3.96 12.56 17.55
C THR A 128 3.57 11.84 18.83
N THR A 129 3.37 12.60 19.91
CA THR A 129 2.90 12.11 21.21
C THR A 129 1.53 11.41 21.14
N ASP A 130 0.69 11.79 20.17
CA ASP A 130 -0.67 11.26 19.98
C ASP A 130 -0.74 10.10 18.97
N CYS A 131 0.39 9.59 18.50
CA CYS A 131 0.42 8.42 17.62
C CYS A 131 -0.36 7.23 18.25
N TYR A 132 -1.12 6.51 17.43
CA TYR A 132 -1.90 5.36 17.85
C TYR A 132 -1.09 4.41 18.73
N ARG A 133 -1.64 4.09 19.91
CA ARG A 133 -0.90 3.45 21.00
C ARG A 133 -0.13 2.19 20.58
N ARG A 134 -0.69 1.35 19.71
CA ARG A 134 -0.01 0.12 19.25
C ARG A 134 1.11 0.41 18.26
N THR A 135 0.95 1.42 17.41
CA THR A 135 2.02 1.89 16.52
C THR A 135 3.16 2.47 17.33
N ARG A 136 2.87 3.34 18.32
CA ARG A 136 3.88 3.86 19.26
C ARG A 136 4.57 2.75 20.04
N GLN A 137 3.83 1.74 20.51
CA GLN A 137 4.43 0.58 21.17
C GLN A 137 5.41 -0.17 20.24
N PHE A 138 5.05 -0.37 18.98
CA PHE A 138 5.94 -1.01 18.00
C PHE A 138 7.21 -0.18 17.77
N ILE A 139 7.07 1.13 17.58
CA ILE A 139 8.19 2.08 17.41
C ILE A 139 9.13 2.07 18.63
N GLN A 140 8.60 1.95 19.85
CA GLN A 140 9.41 2.03 21.07
C GLN A 140 10.01 0.69 21.53
N THR A 141 9.49 -0.45 21.06
CA THR A 141 9.88 -1.76 21.61
C THR A 141 10.42 -2.75 20.57
N MET A 142 10.01 -2.62 19.30
CA MET A 142 10.43 -3.52 18.23
C MET A 142 11.51 -2.86 17.37
N LEU A 143 11.28 -1.64 16.90
CA LEU A 143 12.24 -0.92 16.05
C LEU A 143 13.64 -0.72 16.70
N PRO A 144 13.77 -0.47 18.02
CA PRO A 144 15.09 -0.33 18.65
C PRO A 144 15.93 -1.62 18.60
N LYS A 145 15.29 -2.79 18.48
CA LYS A 145 16.00 -4.07 18.30
C LYS A 145 16.71 -4.16 16.93
N MET A 146 16.33 -3.30 15.99
CA MET A 146 16.93 -3.16 14.66
C MET A 146 17.83 -1.91 14.57
N GLY A 147 18.16 -1.30 15.71
CA GLY A 147 18.95 -0.06 15.79
C GLY A 147 18.18 1.20 15.37
N ILE A 148 16.89 1.10 15.04
CA ILE A 148 16.09 2.25 14.65
C ILE A 148 15.71 3.06 15.89
N THR A 149 15.99 4.35 15.86
CA THR A 149 15.70 5.30 16.95
C THR A 149 14.54 6.21 16.57
N ALA A 150 13.93 6.87 17.57
CA ALA A 150 12.82 7.77 17.32
C ALA A 150 12.82 9.00 18.22
N THR A 151 12.47 10.15 17.64
CA THR A 151 12.12 11.38 18.36
C THR A 151 10.59 11.52 18.39
N VAL A 152 10.05 11.81 19.58
CA VAL A 152 8.60 11.96 19.79
C VAL A 152 8.31 13.41 20.15
N LEU A 153 7.55 14.10 19.31
CA LEU A 153 7.26 15.52 19.43
C LEU A 153 5.79 15.77 19.75
N ASP A 154 5.49 16.95 20.28
CA ASP A 154 4.11 17.41 20.29
C ASP A 154 3.66 17.73 18.85
N PRO A 155 2.46 17.30 18.40
CA PRO A 155 1.86 17.66 17.12
C PRO A 155 1.97 19.13 16.70
N ALA A 156 1.94 20.08 17.65
CA ALA A 156 2.04 21.50 17.35
C ALA A 156 3.47 22.06 17.39
N ASP A 157 4.47 21.23 17.73
CA ASP A 157 5.86 21.64 17.94
C ASP A 157 6.66 21.59 16.63
N LEU A 158 6.46 22.62 15.80
CA LEU A 158 7.19 22.79 14.54
C LEU A 158 8.67 23.10 14.76
N GLU A 159 9.01 23.83 15.82
CA GLU A 159 10.41 24.13 16.17
C GLU A 159 11.17 22.86 16.58
N GLY A 160 10.52 21.98 17.36
CA GLY A 160 11.06 20.67 17.68
C GLY A 160 11.21 19.76 16.46
N LEU A 161 10.32 19.87 15.47
CA LEU A 161 10.44 19.14 14.21
C LEU A 161 11.64 19.63 13.39
N GLU A 162 11.78 20.95 13.21
CA GLU A 162 12.91 21.55 12.50
C GLU A 162 14.23 21.13 13.16
N LYS A 163 14.33 21.25 14.48
CA LYS A 163 15.50 20.81 15.24
C LYS A 163 15.80 19.31 15.07
N ALA A 164 14.80 18.44 15.10
CA ALA A 164 15.00 17.00 14.90
C ALA A 164 15.51 16.67 13.49
N LEU A 165 15.07 17.41 12.47
CA LEU A 165 15.54 17.29 11.09
C LEU A 165 16.97 17.82 10.91
N GLU A 166 17.43 18.76 11.75
CA GLU A 166 18.81 19.25 11.76
C GLU A 166 19.78 18.33 12.52
N GLU A 167 19.34 17.76 13.65
CA GLU A 167 20.18 16.94 14.55
C GLU A 167 20.31 15.47 14.08
N HIS A 168 19.37 14.98 13.28
CA HIS A 168 19.31 13.58 12.85
C HIS A 168 19.10 13.44 11.35
N ASP A 169 19.66 12.38 10.76
CA ASP A 169 19.33 11.94 9.41
C ASP A 169 17.98 11.19 9.44
N VAL A 170 16.89 11.97 9.45
CA VAL A 170 15.52 11.45 9.61
C VAL A 170 15.08 10.72 8.36
N SER A 171 14.81 9.43 8.48
CA SER A 171 14.35 8.58 7.36
C SER A 171 12.86 8.75 7.07
N LEU A 172 12.04 9.03 8.11
CA LEU A 172 10.60 9.12 7.97
C LEU A 172 9.97 9.94 9.11
N TYR A 173 9.03 10.83 8.77
CA TYR A 173 8.09 11.46 9.70
C TYR A 173 6.75 10.70 9.65
N PHE A 174 6.32 10.11 10.77
CA PHE A 174 5.07 9.34 10.86
C PHE A 174 4.06 10.03 11.79
N SER A 175 2.87 10.33 11.27
CA SER A 175 1.80 10.89 12.08
C SER A 175 0.38 10.59 11.57
N GLU A 176 -0.61 10.90 12.40
CA GLU A 176 -2.04 10.77 12.14
C GLU A 176 -2.69 12.16 12.27
N SER A 177 -3.57 12.52 11.34
CA SER A 177 -4.30 13.80 11.34
C SER A 177 -5.73 13.58 10.82
N PRO A 178 -6.79 13.85 11.62
CA PRO A 178 -6.73 14.29 13.01
C PRO A 178 -6.25 13.20 13.98
N THR A 179 -5.57 13.58 15.06
CA THR A 179 -5.09 12.63 16.09
C THR A 179 -6.22 12.09 16.97
N ASN A 180 -5.97 10.98 17.66
CA ASN A 180 -6.87 10.47 18.69
C ASN A 180 -6.20 10.53 20.08
N PRO A 181 -6.89 10.95 21.17
CA PRO A 181 -8.32 11.28 21.26
C PRO A 181 -8.65 12.76 21.05
N TYR A 182 -7.64 13.62 20.93
CA TYR A 182 -7.82 15.08 21.01
C TYR A 182 -8.13 15.77 19.68
N LEU A 183 -8.16 15.03 18.57
CA LEU A 183 -8.44 15.53 17.22
C LEU A 183 -7.50 16.68 16.81
N ARG A 184 -6.23 16.59 17.19
CA ARG A 184 -5.24 17.60 16.79
C ARG A 184 -4.90 17.43 15.32
N CYS A 185 -4.77 18.55 14.64
CA CYS A 185 -4.25 18.59 13.27
C CYS A 185 -2.78 19.00 13.31
N ILE A 186 -2.07 18.57 12.27
CA ILE A 186 -0.64 18.80 12.04
C ILE A 186 -0.51 19.47 10.69
#